data_AF-A0A3R7WD76-F1
#
_entry.id   AF-A0A3R7WD76-F1
#
_cell.length_a   1.000
_cell.length_b   1.000
_cell.length_c   1.000
_cell.angle_alpha   90.00
_cell.angle_beta   90.00
_cell.angle_gamma   90.00
#
_symmetry.space_group_name_H-M   'P 1'
#
loop_
_entity.id
_entity.type
_entity.pdbx_description
1 polymer ?
#
loop_
_entity_poly.entity_id
_entity_poly.type
_entity_poly.pdbx_seq_one_letter_code
_entity_poly.pdbx_strand_id
1 'polypeptide(L)'
;MAPVSNQSSACYRWYVVAILTLAYLVSFLDRQILALMVGPIKADLQLTDTEISLLMGVAFSLFYAFMGIPLGRLADRTCRRNIIIIGITFWSIMSAASGLALKFNHLLMARIGVGAGEASLTPSAISMISDYFSRHERGRAIAFYNMGVSLSTGIAMVLGGAVISFVVNSPIVDIPFLGTLNKWQYVFFIVSIPGLLLALVVLLTIS
;
A
#
# COMPACT_ATOMS: atom_id res chain seq x y z
N MET A 1 -1.50 18.28 32.74
CA MET A 1 -1.72 18.11 31.30
C MET A 1 -0.79 19.11 30.60
N ALA A 2 0.39 18.68 30.18
CA ALA A 2 1.37 19.60 29.56
C ALA A 2 0.99 19.81 28.08
N PRO A 3 0.98 21.05 27.57
CA PRO A 3 0.69 21.30 26.17
C PRO A 3 1.86 20.77 25.34
N VAL A 4 1.61 19.73 24.53
CA VAL A 4 2.61 19.24 23.58
C VAL A 4 2.84 20.35 22.56
N SER A 5 4.11 20.70 22.38
CA SER A 5 4.61 21.82 21.58
C SER A 5 4.04 21.85 20.15
N ASN A 6 3.11 22.78 19.91
CA ASN A 6 2.61 23.13 18.59
C ASN A 6 3.62 24.02 17.83
N GLN A 7 4.85 23.52 17.60
CA GLN A 7 5.93 24.23 16.89
C GLN A 7 6.30 23.59 15.55
N SER A 8 5.47 22.68 15.03
CA SER A 8 5.65 22.17 13.69
C SER A 8 5.34 23.26 12.66
N SER A 9 6.32 23.65 11.85
CA SER A 9 6.13 24.64 10.79
C SER A 9 4.99 24.22 9.86
N ALA A 10 4.24 25.17 9.30
CA ALA A 10 3.15 24.86 8.36
C ALA A 10 3.63 23.97 7.19
N CYS A 11 4.86 24.21 6.72
CA CYS A 11 5.51 23.37 5.71
C CYS A 11 5.63 21.92 6.14
N TYR A 12 6.09 21.65 7.38
CA TYR A 12 6.22 20.30 7.90
C TYR A 12 4.87 19.59 8.05
N ARG A 13 3.83 20.29 8.52
CA ARG A 13 2.48 19.71 8.64
C ARG A 13 1.91 19.26 7.29
N TRP A 14 2.09 20.08 6.25
CA TRP A 14 1.68 19.75 4.88
C TRP A 14 2.57 18.69 4.23
N TYR A 15 3.85 18.66 4.57
CA TYR A 15 4.76 17.57 4.19
C TYR A 15 4.26 16.23 4.71
N VAL A 16 3.86 16.13 5.99
CA VAL A 16 3.27 14.91 6.56
C VAL A 16 2.03 14.49 5.79
N VAL A 17 1.10 15.42 5.50
CA VAL A 17 -0.10 15.13 4.70
C VAL A 17 0.28 14.60 3.31
N ALA A 18 1.24 15.20 2.63
CA ALA A 18 1.69 14.77 1.31
C ALA A 18 2.28 13.35 1.35
N ILE A 19 3.11 13.02 2.35
CA ILE A 19 3.67 11.68 2.54
C ILE A 19 2.58 10.64 2.80
N LEU A 20 1.59 10.96 3.64
CA LEU A 20 0.45 10.07 3.91
C LEU A 20 -0.41 9.85 2.66
N THR A 21 -0.64 10.90 1.87
CA THR A 21 -1.33 10.80 0.58
C THR A 21 -0.55 9.93 -0.42
N LEU A 22 0.78 10.06 -0.45
CA LEU A 22 1.64 9.20 -1.27
C LEU A 22 1.58 7.73 -0.81
N ALA A 23 1.52 7.47 0.50
CA ALA A 23 1.35 6.11 1.01
C ALA A 23 0.04 5.50 0.54
N TYR A 24 -1.00 6.33 0.48
CA TYR A 24 -2.30 5.93 -0.03
C TYR A 24 -2.25 5.63 -1.54
N LEU A 25 -1.55 6.46 -2.31
CA LEU A 25 -1.31 6.22 -3.74
C LEU A 25 -0.59 4.89 -3.98
N VAL A 26 0.45 4.57 -3.20
CA VAL A 26 1.19 3.30 -3.30
C VAL A 26 0.28 2.11 -2.99
N SER A 27 -0.56 2.21 -1.95
CA SER A 27 -1.57 1.17 -1.66
C SER A 27 -2.54 0.96 -2.83
N PHE A 28 -2.97 2.04 -3.50
CA PHE A 28 -3.82 1.91 -4.68
C PHE A 28 -3.06 1.32 -5.89
N LEU A 29 -1.79 1.68 -6.07
CA LEU A 29 -0.94 1.09 -7.09
C LEU A 29 -0.85 -0.43 -6.94
N ASP A 30 -0.61 -0.93 -5.73
CA ASP A 30 -0.58 -2.37 -5.44
C ASP A 30 -1.89 -3.08 -5.86
N ARG A 31 -3.05 -2.45 -5.62
CA ARG A 31 -4.36 -3.00 -6.02
C ARG A 31 -4.54 -2.99 -7.55
N GLN A 32 -4.16 -1.91 -8.22
CA GLN A 32 -4.31 -1.79 -9.66
C GLN A 32 -3.38 -2.72 -10.43
N ILE A 33 -2.18 -2.99 -9.90
CA ILE A 33 -1.22 -3.92 -10.50
C ILE A 33 -1.79 -5.33 -10.60
N LEU A 34 -2.43 -5.82 -9.53
CA LEU A 34 -3.11 -7.12 -9.58
C LEU A 34 -4.18 -7.15 -10.68
N ALA A 35 -4.99 -6.09 -10.77
CA ALA A 35 -6.04 -5.98 -11.79
C ALA A 35 -5.48 -5.99 -13.22
N LEU A 36 -4.37 -5.28 -13.46
CA LEU A 36 -3.71 -5.23 -14.76
C LEU A 36 -2.99 -6.55 -15.12
N MET A 37 -2.58 -7.33 -14.11
CA MET A 37 -1.87 -8.61 -14.28
C MET A 37 -2.77 -9.84 -14.27
N VAL A 38 -4.11 -9.70 -14.20
CA VAL A 38 -5.05 -10.83 -14.20
C VAL A 38 -4.79 -11.80 -15.34
N GLY A 39 -4.66 -11.31 -16.58
CA GLY A 39 -4.44 -12.16 -17.76
C GLY A 39 -3.18 -13.02 -17.64
N PRO A 40 -1.99 -12.42 -17.46
CA PRO A 40 -0.74 -13.15 -17.26
C PRO A 40 -0.77 -14.13 -16.08
N ILE A 41 -1.28 -13.71 -14.90
CA ILE A 41 -1.34 -14.56 -13.70
C ILE A 41 -2.25 -15.76 -13.94
N LYS A 42 -3.43 -15.53 -14.55
CA LYS A 42 -4.41 -16.57 -14.82
C LYS A 42 -3.86 -17.62 -15.79
N ALA A 43 -3.17 -17.16 -16.84
CA ALA A 43 -2.56 -18.04 -17.84
C ALA A 43 -1.41 -18.88 -17.25
N ASP A 44 -0.57 -18.27 -16.42
CA ASP A 44 0.60 -18.91 -15.82
C ASP A 44 0.23 -19.91 -14.72
N LEU A 45 -0.65 -19.51 -13.80
CA LEU A 45 -1.06 -20.32 -12.65
C LEU A 45 -2.29 -21.19 -12.93
N GLN A 46 -2.81 -21.16 -14.16
CA GLN A 46 -4.02 -21.87 -14.61
C GLN A 46 -5.25 -21.61 -13.73
N LEU A 47 -5.45 -20.35 -13.33
CA LEU A 47 -6.54 -19.97 -12.42
C LEU A 47 -7.88 -19.86 -13.14
N THR A 48 -8.94 -20.11 -12.40
CA THR A 48 -10.32 -19.84 -12.81
C THR A 48 -10.71 -18.38 -12.57
N ASP A 49 -11.76 -17.89 -13.23
CA ASP A 49 -12.29 -16.54 -12.99
C ASP A 49 -12.82 -16.37 -11.55
N THR A 50 -13.32 -17.46 -10.96
CA THR A 50 -13.75 -17.49 -9.56
C THR A 50 -12.57 -17.28 -8.61
N GLU A 51 -11.43 -17.94 -8.87
CA GLU A 51 -10.21 -17.76 -8.07
C GLU A 51 -9.66 -16.33 -8.19
N ILE A 52 -9.62 -15.76 -9.40
CA ILE A 52 -9.22 -14.36 -9.60
C ILE A 52 -10.16 -13.41 -8.84
N SER A 53 -11.47 -13.62 -8.95
CA SER A 53 -12.47 -12.80 -8.25
C SER A 53 -12.32 -12.90 -6.73
N LEU A 54 -11.97 -14.08 -6.22
CA LEU A 54 -11.71 -14.30 -4.80
C LEU A 54 -10.46 -13.54 -4.33
N LEU A 55 -9.39 -13.52 -5.13
CA LEU A 55 -8.14 -12.79 -4.84
C LEU A 55 -8.34 -11.27 -4.81
N MET A 56 -9.06 -10.73 -5.79
CA MET A 56 -9.29 -9.28 -5.93
C MET A 56 -10.36 -8.77 -4.96
N GLY A 57 -11.39 -9.59 -4.70
CA GLY A 57 -12.56 -9.20 -3.92
C GLY A 57 -12.46 -9.60 -2.46
N VAL A 58 -12.90 -10.82 -2.15
CA VAL A 58 -13.17 -11.26 -0.77
C VAL A 58 -11.89 -11.40 0.05
N ALA A 59 -10.82 -11.99 -0.50
CA ALA A 59 -9.57 -12.24 0.22
C ALA A 59 -8.95 -10.94 0.74
N PHE A 60 -8.97 -9.89 -0.09
CA PHE A 60 -8.49 -8.57 0.29
C PHE A 60 -9.48 -7.85 1.21
N SER A 61 -10.74 -7.72 0.78
CA SER A 61 -11.71 -6.82 1.44
C SER A 61 -12.12 -7.29 2.83
N LEU A 62 -12.25 -8.61 3.06
CA LEU A 62 -12.64 -9.18 4.35
C LEU A 62 -11.57 -8.88 5.41
N PHE A 63 -10.30 -9.14 5.08
CA PHE A 63 -9.20 -8.91 6.01
C PHE A 63 -8.87 -7.43 6.18
N TYR A 64 -9.01 -6.63 5.13
CA TYR A 64 -8.90 -5.18 5.23
C TYR A 64 -9.95 -4.61 6.20
N ALA A 65 -11.22 -5.01 6.06
CA ALA A 65 -12.29 -4.56 6.94
C ALA A 65 -12.11 -5.07 8.38
N PHE A 66 -11.81 -6.36 8.55
CA PHE A 66 -11.65 -6.97 9.87
C PHE A 66 -10.45 -6.38 10.61
N MET A 67 -9.29 -6.21 9.96
CA MET A 67 -8.08 -5.65 10.57
C MET A 67 -8.16 -4.15 10.80
N GLY A 68 -9.01 -3.43 10.07
CA GLY A 68 -9.24 -2.00 10.30
C GLY A 68 -9.73 -1.69 11.73
N ILE A 69 -10.55 -2.57 12.32
CA ILE A 69 -11.08 -2.39 13.68
C ILE A 69 -9.98 -2.48 14.76
N PRO A 70 -9.21 -3.58 14.89
CA PRO A 70 -8.16 -3.68 15.88
C PRO A 70 -7.03 -2.67 15.62
N LEU A 71 -6.66 -2.42 14.36
CA LEU A 71 -5.61 -1.43 14.03
C LEU A 71 -6.06 0.00 14.31
N GLY A 72 -7.34 0.33 14.10
CA GLY A 72 -7.91 1.61 14.51
C GLY A 72 -7.83 1.80 16.03
N ARG A 73 -8.25 0.79 16.81
CA ARG A 73 -8.11 0.81 18.27
C ARG A 73 -6.66 0.91 18.73
N LEU A 74 -5.74 0.27 18.01
CA LEU A 74 -4.30 0.34 18.30
C LEU A 74 -3.75 1.74 18.01
N ALA A 75 -4.22 2.40 16.94
CA ALA A 75 -3.84 3.76 16.57
C ALA A 75 -4.27 4.82 17.60
N ASP A 76 -5.37 4.57 18.31
CA ASP A 76 -5.81 5.45 19.41
C ASP A 76 -4.94 5.30 20.67
N ARG A 77 -4.23 4.18 20.83
CA ARG A 77 -3.51 3.83 22.07
C ARG A 77 -1.99 3.86 21.96
N THR A 78 -1.45 3.88 20.74
CA THR A 78 -0.01 3.73 20.50
C THR A 78 0.51 4.75 19.48
N CYS A 79 1.80 4.68 19.15
CA CYS A 79 2.42 5.58 18.18
C CYS A 79 1.90 5.29 16.76
N ARG A 80 1.03 6.17 16.26
CA ARG A 80 0.42 6.10 14.91
C ARG A 80 1.47 6.02 13.80
N ARG A 81 2.61 6.70 13.97
CA ARG A 81 3.76 6.61 13.06
C ARG A 81 4.25 5.18 12.93
N ASN A 82 4.47 4.50 14.05
CA ASN A 82 5.00 3.14 14.03
C ASN A 82 4.01 2.17 13.40
N ILE A 83 2.70 2.36 13.62
CA ILE A 83 1.66 1.57 12.94
C ILE A 83 1.73 1.76 11.42
N ILE A 84 1.86 3.01 10.95
CA ILE A 84 1.98 3.32 9.52
C ILE A 84 3.24 2.67 8.93
N ILE A 85 4.40 2.78 9.59
CA ILE A 85 5.65 2.18 9.12
C ILE A 85 5.54 0.66 9.03
N ILE A 86 5.05 0.01 10.10
CA ILE A 86 4.88 -1.44 10.15
C ILE A 86 3.89 -1.89 9.09
N GLY A 87 2.77 -1.17 8.94
CA GLY A 87 1.78 -1.39 7.91
C GLY A 87 2.36 -1.35 6.50
N ILE A 88 2.99 -0.22 6.14
CA ILE A 88 3.61 -0.01 4.82
C ILE A 88 4.61 -1.12 4.53
N THR A 89 5.50 -1.38 5.48
CA THR A 89 6.54 -2.40 5.34
C THR A 89 5.92 -3.77 5.13
N PHE A 90 4.93 -4.13 5.96
CA PHE A 90 4.28 -5.43 5.90
C PHE A 90 3.54 -5.63 4.57
N TRP A 91 2.67 -4.71 4.14
CA TRP A 91 1.97 -4.89 2.88
C TRP A 91 2.92 -4.88 1.69
N SER A 92 4.00 -4.10 1.72
CA SER A 92 5.00 -4.09 0.64
C SER A 92 5.71 -5.43 0.54
N ILE A 93 6.08 -6.04 1.68
CA ILE A 93 6.64 -7.40 1.72
C ILE A 93 5.65 -8.43 1.19
N MET A 94 4.37 -8.34 1.56
CA MET A 94 3.34 -9.25 1.05
C MET A 94 3.05 -9.03 -0.45
N SER A 95 3.18 -7.79 -0.94
CA SER A 95 3.09 -7.46 -2.36
C SER A 95 4.27 -8.10 -3.12
N ALA A 96 5.51 -7.97 -2.61
CA ALA A 96 6.67 -8.67 -3.16
C ALA A 96 6.51 -10.20 -3.11
N ALA A 97 5.96 -10.74 -2.01
CA ALA A 97 5.66 -12.17 -1.87
C ALA A 97 4.61 -12.66 -2.88
N SER A 98 3.74 -11.78 -3.39
CA SER A 98 2.82 -12.10 -4.50
C SER A 98 3.60 -12.43 -5.77
N GLY A 99 4.74 -11.78 -6.01
CA GLY A 99 5.66 -12.10 -7.10
C GLY A 99 6.37 -13.46 -6.95
N LEU A 100 6.36 -14.05 -5.75
CA LEU A 100 6.89 -15.40 -5.49
C LEU A 100 5.81 -16.49 -5.57
N ALA A 101 4.58 -16.14 -5.95
CA ALA A 101 3.51 -17.10 -6.01
C ALA A 101 3.69 -18.08 -7.17
N LEU A 102 3.57 -19.38 -6.86
CA LEU A 102 3.66 -20.50 -7.80
C LEU A 102 2.31 -21.23 -7.95
N LYS A 103 1.32 -20.86 -7.14
CA LYS A 103 -0.02 -21.44 -7.12
C LYS A 103 -1.00 -20.50 -6.44
N PHE A 104 -2.28 -20.74 -6.67
CA PHE A 104 -3.39 -19.99 -6.09
C PHE A 104 -3.21 -19.67 -4.59
N ASN A 105 -2.93 -20.68 -3.76
CA ASN A 105 -2.84 -20.52 -2.30
C ASN A 105 -1.73 -19.55 -1.87
N HIS A 106 -0.62 -19.46 -2.61
CA HIS A 106 0.45 -18.50 -2.29
C HIS A 106 -0.04 -17.07 -2.51
N LEU A 107 -0.68 -16.84 -3.66
CA LEU A 107 -1.23 -15.54 -4.01
C LEU A 107 -2.37 -15.16 -3.07
N LEU A 108 -3.21 -16.12 -2.66
CA LEU A 108 -4.28 -15.92 -1.70
C LEU A 108 -3.75 -15.42 -0.35
N MET A 109 -2.75 -16.10 0.22
CA MET A 109 -2.13 -15.70 1.48
C MET A 109 -1.45 -14.34 1.36
N ALA A 110 -0.81 -14.09 0.22
CA ALA A 110 -0.21 -12.79 -0.07
C ALA A 110 -1.25 -11.66 -0.08
N ARG A 111 -2.39 -11.86 -0.76
CA ARG A 111 -3.47 -10.86 -0.83
C ARG A 111 -4.17 -10.62 0.51
N ILE A 112 -4.33 -11.67 1.31
CA ILE A 112 -4.81 -11.55 2.70
C ILE A 112 -3.85 -10.67 3.50
N GLY A 113 -2.54 -10.92 3.40
CA GLY A 113 -1.52 -10.12 4.08
C GLY A 113 -1.49 -8.66 3.62
N VAL A 114 -1.59 -8.40 2.31
CA VAL A 114 -1.70 -7.03 1.79
C VAL A 114 -2.94 -6.33 2.37
N GLY A 115 -4.10 -6.98 2.35
CA GLY A 115 -5.32 -6.43 2.94
C GLY A 115 -5.18 -6.08 4.42
N ALA A 116 -4.59 -6.99 5.20
CA ALA A 116 -4.32 -6.77 6.62
C ALA A 116 -3.36 -5.60 6.88
N GLY A 117 -2.29 -5.48 6.08
CA GLY A 117 -1.32 -4.39 6.22
C GLY A 117 -1.89 -3.03 5.84
N GLU A 118 -2.57 -2.94 4.69
CA GLU A 118 -3.14 -1.68 4.20
C GLU A 118 -4.22 -1.10 5.12
N ALA A 119 -4.92 -1.95 5.89
CA ALA A 119 -5.93 -1.53 6.85
C ALA A 119 -5.38 -0.59 7.94
N SER A 120 -4.06 -0.60 8.18
CA SER A 120 -3.40 0.25 9.16
C SER A 120 -3.35 1.74 8.78
N LEU A 121 -3.37 2.05 7.47
CA LEU A 121 -2.99 3.36 6.96
C LEU A 121 -4.03 4.43 7.28
N THR A 122 -5.26 4.24 6.79
CA THR A 122 -6.33 5.25 6.88
C THR A 122 -6.63 5.72 8.31
N PRO A 123 -6.91 4.84 9.30
CA PRO A 123 -7.21 5.29 10.66
C PRO A 123 -6.02 6.02 11.29
N SER A 124 -4.81 5.51 11.10
CA SER A 124 -3.59 6.11 11.64
C SER A 124 -3.29 7.47 10.99
N ALA A 125 -3.49 7.60 9.68
CA ALA A 125 -3.28 8.83 8.92
C ALA A 125 -4.27 9.93 9.32
N ILE A 126 -5.57 9.63 9.35
CA ILE A 126 -6.61 10.60 9.77
C ILE A 126 -6.34 11.06 11.21
N SER A 127 -6.01 10.12 12.08
CA SER A 127 -5.69 10.41 13.47
C SER A 127 -4.43 11.28 13.56
N MET A 128 -3.34 10.94 12.88
CA MET A 128 -2.10 11.75 12.86
C MET A 128 -2.34 13.16 12.31
N ILE A 129 -3.05 13.30 11.18
CA ILE A 129 -3.43 14.61 10.61
C ILE A 129 -4.22 15.44 11.63
N SER A 130 -5.07 14.80 12.44
CA SER A 130 -5.88 15.48 13.44
C SER A 130 -5.05 16.06 14.59
N ASP A 131 -3.88 15.51 14.89
CA ASP A 131 -2.96 16.03 15.92
C ASP A 131 -2.07 17.15 15.36
N TYR A 132 -1.71 17.07 14.08
CA TYR A 132 -0.86 18.07 13.42
C TYR A 132 -1.60 19.38 13.10
N PHE A 133 -2.92 19.36 12.93
CA PHE A 133 -3.70 20.52 12.50
C PHE A 133 -4.71 21.00 13.54
N SER A 134 -4.85 22.32 13.66
CA SER A 134 -5.89 22.93 14.50
C SER A 134 -7.30 22.59 13.99
N ARG A 135 -8.32 22.70 14.86
CA ARG A 135 -9.73 22.40 14.48
C ARG A 135 -10.19 23.11 13.20
N HIS A 136 -9.70 24.32 12.95
CA HIS A 136 -10.07 25.12 11.78
C HIS A 136 -9.37 24.66 10.48
N GLU A 137 -8.17 24.10 10.57
CA GLU A 137 -7.37 23.68 9.41
C GLU A 137 -7.51 22.17 9.09
N ARG A 138 -7.81 21.36 10.12
CA ARG A 138 -7.88 19.89 10.03
C ARG A 138 -8.83 19.41 8.93
N GLY A 139 -9.98 20.07 8.77
CA GLY A 139 -10.95 19.73 7.72
C GLY A 139 -10.33 19.80 6.32
N ARG A 140 -9.48 20.80 6.06
CA ARG A 140 -8.80 20.98 4.78
C ARG A 140 -7.71 19.92 4.56
N ALA A 141 -6.93 19.60 5.59
CA ALA A 141 -5.90 18.58 5.51
C ALA A 141 -6.50 17.19 5.25
N ILE A 142 -7.59 16.82 5.95
CA ILE A 142 -8.31 15.57 5.72
C ILE A 142 -8.95 15.57 4.31
N ALA A 143 -9.52 16.68 3.87
CA ALA A 143 -10.08 16.78 2.52
C ALA A 143 -9.00 16.58 1.44
N PHE A 144 -7.79 17.13 1.63
CA PHE A 144 -6.68 16.92 0.69
C PHE A 144 -6.24 15.44 0.66
N TYR A 145 -6.09 14.81 1.82
CA TYR A 145 -5.80 13.38 1.92
C TYR A 145 -6.87 12.54 1.20
N ASN A 146 -8.15 12.82 1.42
CA ASN A 146 -9.26 12.13 0.77
C ASN A 146 -9.36 12.42 -0.73
N MET A 147 -9.00 13.62 -1.19
CA MET A 147 -8.92 13.93 -2.62
C MET A 147 -7.84 13.08 -3.30
N GLY A 148 -6.74 12.82 -2.59
CA GLY A 148 -5.70 11.88 -3.01
C GLY A 148 -6.24 10.48 -3.31
N VAL A 149 -7.26 10.03 -2.58
CA VAL A 149 -7.93 8.73 -2.78
C VAL A 149 -8.62 8.65 -4.16
N SER A 150 -9.31 9.72 -4.56
CA SER A 150 -10.00 9.74 -5.85
C SER A 150 -9.00 9.80 -7.00
N LEU A 151 -7.93 10.57 -6.84
CA LEU A 151 -6.90 10.73 -7.86
C LEU A 151 -5.98 9.51 -7.97
N SER A 152 -5.80 8.77 -6.88
CA SER A 152 -4.87 7.65 -6.82
C SER A 152 -5.22 6.54 -7.80
N THR A 153 -6.49 6.26 -8.06
CA THR A 153 -6.89 5.21 -9.01
C THR A 153 -6.38 5.49 -10.42
N GLY A 154 -6.55 6.73 -10.90
CA GLY A 154 -6.10 7.13 -12.24
C GLY A 154 -4.58 7.15 -12.35
N ILE A 155 -3.91 7.74 -11.35
CA ILE A 155 -2.45 7.78 -11.29
C ILE A 155 -1.89 6.35 -11.20
N ALA A 156 -2.46 5.50 -10.35
CA ALA A 156 -2.06 4.10 -10.19
C ALA A 156 -2.22 3.30 -11.50
N MET A 157 -3.27 3.54 -12.28
CA MET A 157 -3.40 2.90 -13.60
C MET A 157 -2.30 3.34 -14.56
N VAL A 158 -2.02 4.63 -14.65
CA VAL A 158 -0.97 5.16 -15.54
C VAL A 158 0.40 4.65 -15.13
N LEU A 159 0.74 4.77 -13.84
CA LEU A 159 2.01 4.29 -13.29
C LEU A 159 2.13 2.77 -13.41
N GLY A 160 1.07 2.03 -13.10
CA GLY A 160 1.04 0.58 -13.22
C GLY A 160 1.24 0.11 -14.66
N GLY A 161 0.56 0.75 -15.62
CA GLY A 161 0.77 0.52 -17.05
C GLY A 161 2.21 0.83 -17.49
N ALA A 162 2.80 1.93 -17.00
CA ALA A 162 4.19 2.27 -17.27
C ALA A 162 5.17 1.20 -16.72
N VAL A 163 4.97 0.74 -15.49
CA VAL A 163 5.78 -0.35 -14.89
C VAL A 163 5.66 -1.63 -15.70
N ILE A 164 4.43 -2.03 -16.07
CA ILE A 164 4.20 -3.22 -16.90
C ILE A 164 4.88 -3.07 -18.25
N SER A 165 4.77 -1.91 -18.89
CA SER A 165 5.41 -1.64 -20.19
C SER A 165 6.92 -1.72 -20.09
N PHE A 166 7.51 -1.21 -19.01
CA PHE A 166 8.94 -1.35 -18.73
C PHE A 166 9.36 -2.81 -18.56
N VAL A 167 8.61 -3.59 -17.77
CA VAL A 167 8.91 -5.00 -17.51
C VAL A 167 8.73 -5.87 -18.76
N VAL A 168 7.71 -5.61 -19.57
CA VAL A 168 7.46 -6.37 -20.80
C VAL A 168 8.59 -6.19 -21.81
N ASN A 169 9.24 -5.02 -21.84
CA ASN A 169 10.38 -4.74 -22.71
C ASN A 169 11.74 -5.11 -22.09
N SER A 170 11.75 -5.53 -20.83
CA SER A 170 12.98 -5.94 -20.15
C SER A 170 13.36 -7.39 -20.51
N PRO A 171 14.67 -7.71 -20.58
CA PRO A 171 15.11 -9.09 -20.73
C PRO A 171 14.60 -9.93 -19.55
N ILE A 172 14.39 -11.22 -19.80
CA ILE A 172 14.09 -12.17 -18.73
C ILE A 172 15.30 -12.16 -17.79
N VAL A 173 15.04 -11.85 -16.52
CA VAL A 173 16.06 -11.95 -15.48
C VAL A 173 16.00 -13.37 -14.94
N ASP A 174 17.15 -14.00 -14.72
CA ASP A 174 17.25 -15.21 -13.93
C ASP A 174 17.72 -14.78 -12.54
N ILE A 175 16.88 -15.00 -11.52
CA ILE A 175 17.28 -14.72 -10.14
C ILE A 175 17.95 -15.98 -9.58
N PRO A 176 19.19 -15.89 -9.08
CA PRO A 176 19.82 -17.01 -8.38
C PRO A 176 18.90 -17.56 -7.29
N PHE A 177 18.81 -18.89 -7.17
CA PHE A 177 17.94 -19.64 -6.23
C PHE A 177 16.43 -19.64 -6.51
N LEU A 178 15.89 -18.69 -7.28
CA LEU A 178 14.46 -18.57 -7.57
C LEU A 178 14.08 -19.05 -8.99
N GLY A 179 15.06 -19.17 -9.87
CA GLY A 179 14.86 -19.62 -11.25
C GLY A 179 14.34 -18.52 -12.17
N THR A 180 13.84 -18.94 -13.33
CA THR A 180 13.32 -18.04 -14.36
C THR A 180 11.92 -17.59 -13.97
N LEU A 181 11.80 -16.33 -13.52
CA LEU A 181 10.52 -15.76 -13.14
C LEU A 181 9.77 -15.21 -14.36
N ASN A 182 8.45 -15.28 -14.29
CA ASN A 182 7.57 -14.67 -15.27
C ASN A 182 7.56 -13.14 -15.14
N LYS A 183 7.28 -12.45 -16.24
CA LYS A 183 7.21 -10.97 -16.26
C LYS A 183 6.26 -10.39 -15.21
N TRP A 184 5.12 -11.04 -14.96
CA TRP A 184 4.16 -10.56 -13.95
C TRP A 184 4.74 -10.62 -12.52
N GLN A 185 5.64 -11.57 -12.24
CA GLN A 185 6.30 -11.70 -10.94
C GLN A 185 7.25 -10.52 -10.69
N TYR A 186 7.99 -10.09 -11.72
CA TYR A 186 8.85 -8.90 -11.67
C TYR A 186 8.09 -7.61 -11.36
N VAL A 187 6.87 -7.47 -11.91
CA VAL A 187 6.04 -6.29 -11.65
C VAL A 187 5.79 -6.15 -10.15
N PHE A 188 5.45 -7.23 -9.44
CA PHE A 188 5.21 -7.22 -7.98
C PHE A 188 6.43 -6.79 -7.17
N PHE A 189 7.64 -7.20 -7.57
CA PHE A 189 8.87 -6.73 -6.91
C PHE A 189 9.07 -5.24 -7.12
N ILE A 190 8.94 -4.74 -8.35
CA ILE A 190 9.15 -3.33 -8.66
C ILE A 190 8.16 -2.45 -7.90
N VAL A 191 6.89 -2.84 -7.83
CA VAL A 191 5.84 -2.02 -7.20
C VAL A 191 5.93 -2.02 -5.67
N SER A 192 6.58 -3.03 -5.07
CA SER A 192 6.83 -3.09 -3.64
C SER A 192 7.92 -2.10 -3.17
N ILE A 193 8.85 -1.73 -4.05
CA ILE A 193 10.00 -0.86 -3.72
C ILE A 193 9.53 0.54 -3.26
N PRO A 194 8.65 1.26 -3.99
CA PRO A 194 8.12 2.54 -3.53
C PRO A 194 7.53 2.50 -2.12
N GLY A 195 6.84 1.42 -1.75
CA GLY A 195 6.29 1.24 -0.40
C GLY A 195 7.39 1.16 0.66
N LEU A 196 8.39 0.31 0.46
CA LEU A 196 9.52 0.19 1.40
C LEU A 196 10.32 1.49 1.53
N LEU A 197 10.57 2.18 0.41
CA LEU A 197 11.22 3.50 0.43
C LEU A 197 10.38 4.51 1.20
N LEU A 198 9.06 4.50 1.03
CA LEU A 198 8.18 5.40 1.75
C LEU A 198 8.12 5.10 3.24
N ALA A 199 8.11 3.82 3.64
CA ALA A 199 8.22 3.43 5.04
C ALA A 199 9.51 3.96 5.67
N LEU A 200 10.63 3.89 4.95
CA LEU A 200 11.90 4.45 5.37
C LEU A 200 11.84 5.99 5.48
N VAL A 201 11.23 6.67 4.50
CA VAL A 201 11.02 8.12 4.57
C VAL A 201 10.21 8.49 5.81
N VAL A 202 9.07 7.83 6.05
CA VAL A 202 8.23 8.06 7.25
C VAL A 202 9.04 7.85 8.54
N LEU A 203 9.85 6.79 8.60
CA LEU A 203 10.70 6.49 9.76
C LEU A 203 11.72 7.60 10.03
N LEU A 204 12.34 8.15 8.98
CA LEU A 204 13.43 9.12 9.09
C LEU A 204 12.95 10.56 9.26
N THR A 205 11.77 10.91 8.74
CA THR A 205 11.34 12.32 8.65
C THR A 205 10.15 12.68 9.51
N ILE A 206 9.29 11.72 9.88
CA ILE A 206 8.10 11.99 10.68
C ILE A 206 8.43 11.71 12.15
N SER A 207 8.40 12.75 12.98
CA SER A 207 8.59 12.65 14.44
C SER A 207 7.28 12.47 15.20
#